data_AF-A0A251N770-F1
#
_entry.id   AF-A0A251N770-F1
#
_cell.length_a   1.000
_cell.length_b   1.000
_cell.length_c   1.000
_cell.angle_alpha   90.00
_cell.angle_beta   90.00
_cell.angle_gamma   90.00
#
_symmetry.space_group_name_H-M   'P 1'
#
loop_
_entity.id
_entity.type
_entity.pdbx_description
1 polymer ?
#
loop_
_entity_poly.entity_id
_entity_poly.type
_entity_poly.pdbx_seq_one_letter_code
_entity_poly.pdbx_strand_id
1 'polypeptide(L)'
;MRMMGKELHGLSYKELQQLEEQLREGVLFVKQKKEEILLETLKSSRLLEQRAVEENENLRKQLEEMRQTHKPNWQIVPASDHPLESSKAVSSYEPDTYLHLGLSSSSDAHHQKRKAAKIERNSNDSGSQVVSH
;
A
#
# COMPACT_ATOMS: atom_id res chain seq x y z
N MET A 1 -41.66 -6.50 -14.18
CA MET A 1 -40.28 -6.46 -14.76
C MET A 1 -40.16 -5.67 -16.09
N ARG A 2 -41.00 -4.64 -16.32
CA ARG A 2 -41.16 -3.99 -17.63
C ARG A 2 -39.93 -3.22 -18.14
N MET A 3 -39.24 -2.52 -17.25
CA MET A 3 -37.96 -1.84 -17.58
C MET A 3 -36.83 -2.81 -17.98
N MET A 4 -37.00 -4.12 -17.75
CA MET A 4 -36.07 -5.16 -18.18
C MET A 4 -36.56 -5.88 -19.45
N GLY A 5 -37.58 -5.35 -20.13
CA GLY A 5 -38.17 -5.95 -21.33
C GLY A 5 -39.06 -7.18 -21.07
N LYS A 6 -39.52 -7.38 -19.83
CA LYS A 6 -40.38 -8.52 -19.43
C LYS A 6 -41.78 -8.06 -19.04
N GLU A 7 -42.79 -8.94 -19.11
CA GLU A 7 -44.19 -8.63 -18.75
C GLU A 7 -44.80 -7.46 -19.56
N LEU A 8 -44.49 -7.43 -20.86
CA LEU A 8 -44.96 -6.39 -21.80
C LEU A 8 -46.35 -6.69 -22.37
N HIS A 9 -46.87 -7.91 -22.18
CA HIS A 9 -48.21 -8.30 -22.62
C HIS A 9 -49.28 -7.40 -22.00
N GLY A 10 -50.27 -7.00 -22.80
CA GLY A 10 -51.35 -6.12 -22.37
C GLY A 10 -51.00 -4.62 -22.37
N LEU A 11 -49.78 -4.24 -22.73
CA LEU A 11 -49.45 -2.84 -23.05
C LEU A 11 -49.95 -2.48 -24.45
N SER A 12 -50.50 -1.29 -24.58
CA SER A 12 -50.77 -0.65 -25.86
C SER A 12 -49.46 -0.22 -26.53
N TYR A 13 -49.54 0.02 -27.85
CA TYR A 13 -48.41 0.56 -28.61
C TYR A 13 -47.86 1.86 -28.01
N LYS A 14 -48.74 2.74 -27.54
CA LYS A 14 -48.34 4.03 -26.94
C LYS A 14 -47.55 3.83 -25.65
N GLU A 15 -47.96 2.89 -24.81
CA GLU A 15 -47.26 2.56 -23.57
C GLU A 15 -45.90 1.89 -23.84
N LEU A 16 -45.81 1.04 -24.87
CA LEU A 16 -44.55 0.46 -25.30
C LEU A 16 -43.58 1.53 -25.82
N GLN A 17 -44.07 2.48 -26.62
CA GLN A 17 -43.26 3.59 -27.12
C GLN A 17 -42.76 4.50 -25.98
N GLN A 18 -43.61 4.78 -24.98
CA GLN A 18 -43.20 5.53 -23.80
C GLN A 18 -42.15 4.78 -22.98
N LEU A 19 -42.32 3.47 -22.80
CA LEU A 19 -41.35 2.63 -22.10
C LEU A 19 -39.99 2.63 -22.81
N GLU A 20 -39.98 2.54 -24.14
CA GLU A 20 -38.78 2.61 -24.96
C GLU A 20 -38.06 3.97 -24.79
N GLU A 21 -38.81 5.08 -24.84
CA GLU A 21 -38.27 6.43 -24.62
C GLU A 21 -37.61 6.53 -23.24
N GLN A 22 -38.32 6.12 -22.19
CA GLN A 22 -37.83 6.16 -20.81
C GLN A 22 -36.54 5.33 -20.64
N LEU A 23 -36.47 4.17 -21.27
CA LEU A 23 -35.27 3.34 -21.25
C LEU A 23 -34.11 4.00 -21.99
N ARG A 24 -34.37 4.59 -23.16
CA ARG A 24 -33.36 5.28 -23.95
C ARG A 24 -32.77 6.48 -23.20
N GLU A 25 -33.63 7.33 -22.66
CA GLU A 25 -33.23 8.48 -21.84
C GLU A 25 -32.49 8.03 -20.58
N GLY A 26 -33.01 7.02 -19.88
CA GLY A 26 -32.39 6.48 -18.67
C GLY A 26 -30.99 5.91 -18.93
N VAL A 27 -30.81 5.16 -20.03
CA VAL A 27 -29.51 4.63 -20.44
C VAL A 27 -28.54 5.76 -20.78
N LEU A 28 -28.99 6.77 -21.53
CA LEU A 28 -28.16 7.93 -21.87
C LEU A 28 -27.70 8.69 -20.62
N PHE A 29 -28.62 8.95 -19.70
CA PHE A 29 -28.33 9.61 -18.43
C PHE A 29 -27.32 8.82 -17.59
N VAL A 30 -27.51 7.50 -17.44
CA VAL A 30 -26.58 6.65 -16.69
C VAL A 30 -25.20 6.64 -17.34
N LYS A 31 -25.14 6.57 -18.68
CA LYS A 31 -23.87 6.63 -19.41
C LYS A 31 -23.14 7.95 -19.15
N GLN A 32 -23.84 9.08 -19.30
CA GLN A 32 -23.28 10.40 -19.06
C GLN A 32 -22.80 10.56 -17.62
N LYS A 33 -23.59 10.10 -16.64
CA LYS A 33 -23.21 10.22 -15.23
C LYS A 33 -21.99 9.37 -14.88
N LYS A 34 -21.89 8.16 -15.45
CA LYS A 34 -20.70 7.31 -15.30
C LYS A 34 -19.47 7.96 -15.91
N GLU A 35 -19.60 8.56 -17.09
CA GLU A 35 -18.50 9.27 -17.76
C GLU A 35 -18.01 10.47 -16.93
N GLU A 36 -18.93 11.27 -16.40
CA GLU A 36 -18.62 12.40 -15.51
C GLU A 36 -17.79 11.94 -14.28
N ILE A 37 -18.26 10.89 -13.60
CA ILE A 37 -17.57 10.34 -12.41
C ILE A 37 -16.19 9.79 -12.77
N LEU A 38 -16.06 9.09 -13.91
CA LEU A 38 -14.78 8.55 -14.37
C LEU A 38 -13.78 9.66 -14.68
N LEU A 39 -14.22 10.73 -15.35
CA LEU A 39 -13.36 11.87 -15.68
C LEU A 39 -12.91 12.61 -14.42
N GLU A 40 -13.81 12.82 -13.45
CA GLU A 40 -13.47 13.43 -12.17
C GLU A 40 -12.46 12.59 -11.39
N THR A 41 -12.68 11.28 -11.32
CA THR A 41 -11.78 10.33 -10.64
C THR A 41 -10.41 10.32 -11.30
N LEU A 42 -10.35 10.29 -12.63
CA LEU A 42 -9.11 10.33 -13.39
C LEU A 42 -8.33 11.62 -13.14
N LYS A 43 -9.02 12.77 -13.14
CA LYS A 43 -8.40 14.07 -12.85
C LYS A 43 -7.82 14.11 -11.44
N SER A 44 -8.57 13.63 -10.45
CA SER A 44 -8.11 13.54 -9.06
C SER A 44 -6.89 12.63 -8.92
N SER A 45 -6.94 11.44 -9.53
CA SER A 45 -5.82 10.49 -9.52
C SER A 45 -4.55 11.10 -10.12
N ARG A 46 -4.67 11.82 -11.24
CA ARG A 46 -3.51 12.44 -11.91
C ARG A 46 -2.87 13.54 -11.06
N LEU A 47 -3.66 14.31 -10.32
CA LEU A 47 -3.13 15.34 -9.41
C LEU A 47 -2.37 14.71 -8.23
N LEU A 48 -2.89 13.61 -7.68
CA LEU A 48 -2.21 12.88 -6.62
C LEU A 48 -0.91 12.25 -7.11
N GLU A 49 -0.91 11.68 -8.30
CA GLU A 49 0.28 11.13 -8.94
C GLU A 49 1.36 12.20 -9.13
N GLN A 50 1.00 13.37 -9.67
CA GLN A 50 1.94 14.48 -9.86
C GLN A 50 2.58 14.92 -8.53
N ARG A 51 1.76 15.12 -7.49
CA ARG A 51 2.25 15.48 -6.16
C ARG A 51 3.19 14.41 -5.60
N ALA A 52 2.82 13.14 -5.72
CA ALA A 52 3.62 12.03 -5.23
C ALA A 52 4.97 11.95 -5.98
N VAL A 53 4.99 12.20 -7.28
CA VAL A 53 6.22 12.27 -8.08
C VAL A 53 7.12 13.41 -7.60
N GLU A 54 6.58 14.62 -7.47
CA GLU A 54 7.33 15.80 -6.99
C GLU A 54 7.92 15.56 -5.59
N GLU A 55 7.13 15.00 -4.67
CA GLU A 55 7.60 14.65 -3.33
C GLU A 55 8.70 13.59 -3.38
N ASN A 56 8.55 12.54 -4.21
CA ASN A 56 9.54 11.49 -4.35
C ASN A 56 10.86 12.02 -4.92
N GLU A 57 10.81 12.91 -5.92
CA GLU A 57 12.00 13.56 -6.47
C GLU A 57 12.70 14.43 -5.41
N ASN A 58 11.94 15.20 -4.62
CA ASN A 58 12.49 16.01 -3.55
C ASN A 58 13.17 15.13 -2.47
N LEU A 59 12.52 14.06 -2.04
CA LEU A 59 13.09 13.13 -1.06
C LEU A 59 14.37 12.46 -1.59
N ARG A 60 14.39 12.05 -2.86
CA ARG A 60 15.59 11.49 -3.51
C ARG A 60 16.73 12.50 -3.54
N LYS A 61 16.43 13.77 -3.82
CA LYS A 61 17.43 14.86 -3.81
C LYS A 61 18.00 15.05 -2.40
N GLN A 62 17.15 15.13 -1.38
CA GLN A 62 17.60 15.25 0.02
C GLN A 62 18.45 14.07 0.48
N LEU A 63 18.08 12.83 0.11
CA LEU A 63 18.88 11.64 0.41
C LEU A 63 20.27 11.70 -0.22
N GLU A 64 20.36 12.15 -1.47
CA GLU A 64 21.64 12.26 -2.17
C GLU A 64 22.51 13.38 -1.57
N GLU A 65 21.93 14.52 -1.20
CA GLU A 65 22.64 15.60 -0.49
C GLU A 65 23.16 15.14 0.89
N MET A 66 22.35 14.42 1.66
CA MET A 66 22.79 13.82 2.93
C MET A 66 23.90 12.79 2.73
N ARG A 67 23.81 11.93 1.71
CA ARG A 67 24.85 10.95 1.40
C ARG A 67 26.16 11.60 0.95
N GLN A 68 26.10 12.74 0.26
CA GLN A 68 27.29 13.48 -0.15
C GLN A 68 27.97 14.20 1.02
N THR A 69 27.19 14.71 1.97
CA THR A 69 27.71 15.34 3.20
C THR A 69 28.22 14.31 4.20
N HIS A 70 27.53 13.18 4.33
CA HIS A 70 28.00 12.00 5.06
C HIS A 70 28.75 11.06 4.10
N LYS A 71 29.91 11.49 3.60
CA LYS A 71 30.95 10.53 3.20
C LYS A 71 31.67 10.13 4.47
N PRO A 72 31.41 8.93 5.03
CA PRO A 72 32.09 8.58 6.25
C PRO A 72 33.53 8.31 5.84
N ASN A 73 34.42 9.05 6.47
CA ASN A 73 35.85 8.94 6.26
C ASN A 73 36.29 7.66 6.97
N TRP A 74 35.98 6.48 6.42
CA TRP A 74 36.70 5.27 6.81
C TRP A 74 38.07 5.37 6.17
N GLN A 75 38.95 6.15 6.83
CA GLN A 75 40.38 5.93 6.72
C GLN A 75 40.61 4.49 7.15
N ILE A 76 40.68 3.60 6.16
CA ILE A 76 41.28 2.28 6.33
C ILE A 76 42.72 2.58 6.71
N VAL A 77 43.00 2.63 8.01
CA VAL A 77 44.35 2.71 8.52
C VAL A 77 45.01 1.38 8.12
N PRO A 78 46.06 1.37 7.28
CA PRO A 78 46.75 0.12 6.99
C PRO A 78 47.38 -0.34 8.31
N ALA A 79 47.03 -1.55 8.73
CA ALA A 79 47.67 -2.21 9.85
C ALA A 79 49.17 -2.32 9.54
N SER A 80 49.99 -1.51 10.22
CA SER A 80 51.44 -1.64 10.12
C SER A 80 51.88 -2.88 10.87
N ASP A 81 52.60 -3.74 10.16
CA ASP A 81 53.28 -4.92 10.67
C ASP A 81 54.28 -4.52 11.78
N HIS A 82 54.15 -5.20 12.90
CA HIS A 82 54.88 -5.08 14.16
C HIS A 82 56.36 -5.54 13.99
N PRO A 83 57.28 -5.07 14.85
CA PRO A 83 57.80 -6.01 15.85
C PRO A 83 57.94 -5.45 17.28
N LEU A 84 57.41 -6.26 18.19
CA LEU A 84 57.70 -6.47 19.61
C LEU A 84 58.96 -5.79 20.19
N GLU A 85 58.79 -4.83 21.09
CA GLU A 85 59.73 -4.63 22.20
C GLU A 85 59.01 -4.68 23.54
N SER A 86 59.51 -5.60 24.37
CA SER A 86 59.06 -5.91 25.71
C SER A 86 59.37 -4.76 26.67
N SER A 87 58.37 -4.19 27.31
CA SER A 87 58.51 -3.64 28.67
C SER A 87 57.18 -3.61 29.40
N LYS A 88 57.17 -4.29 30.55
CA LYS A 88 56.07 -4.41 31.50
C LYS A 88 55.73 -3.05 32.10
N ALA A 89 54.46 -2.66 32.02
CA ALA A 89 53.83 -1.83 33.05
C ALA A 89 52.32 -2.05 33.01
N VAL A 90 51.78 -2.53 34.14
CA VAL A 90 50.36 -2.68 34.43
C VAL A 90 49.67 -1.33 34.25
N SER A 91 48.72 -1.26 33.31
CA SER A 91 47.74 -0.17 33.26
C SER A 91 46.37 -0.77 33.10
N SER A 92 45.66 -0.84 34.22
CA SER A 92 44.23 -1.10 34.30
C SER A 92 43.49 -0.03 33.48
N TYR A 93 42.99 -0.40 32.30
CA TYR A 93 41.93 0.34 31.64
C TYR A 93 40.93 -0.69 31.08
N GLU A 94 39.80 -0.84 31.77
CA GLU A 94 38.61 -1.40 31.14
C GLU A 94 38.11 -0.38 30.11
N PRO A 95 37.89 -0.76 28.85
CA PRO A 95 37.15 0.08 27.92
C PRO A 95 35.67 0.06 28.35
N ASP A 96 35.18 1.18 28.88
CA ASP A 96 33.75 1.44 29.05
C ASP A 96 33.10 1.58 27.65
N THR A 97 32.83 0.46 27.01
CA THR A 97 31.98 0.39 25.82
C THR A 97 30.89 -0.65 26.04
N TYR A 98 29.99 -0.37 26.99
CA TYR A 98 28.72 -1.09 27.09
C TYR A 98 27.63 -0.28 26.37
N LEU A 99 27.21 -0.80 25.22
CA LEU A 99 26.05 -0.32 24.46
C LEU A 99 24.77 -0.70 25.20
N HIS A 100 24.05 0.27 25.75
CA HIS A 100 22.68 0.07 26.23
C HIS A 100 21.72 -0.07 25.03
N LEU A 101 21.63 -1.27 24.47
CA LEU A 101 20.54 -1.66 23.57
C LEU A 101 19.30 -1.85 24.44
N GLY A 102 18.43 -0.84 24.46
CA GLY A 102 17.18 -0.80 25.24
C GLY A 102 16.19 -1.89 24.85
N LEU A 103 16.51 -3.14 25.17
CA LEU A 103 15.64 -4.31 25.07
C LEU A 103 15.39 -4.79 26.49
N SER A 104 14.49 -4.10 27.20
CA SER A 104 13.91 -4.65 28.42
C SER A 104 13.02 -5.83 28.02
N SER A 105 13.59 -7.02 28.09
CA SER A 105 12.87 -8.29 28.15
C SER A 105 12.82 -8.73 29.61
N SER A 106 11.64 -8.65 30.23
CA SER A 106 11.25 -9.46 31.39
C SER A 106 9.73 -9.58 31.36
N SER A 107 9.18 -10.67 30.85
CA SER A 107 8.86 -11.90 31.60
C SER A 107 7.95 -11.63 32.81
N ASP A 108 6.73 -12.14 32.65
CA ASP A 108 5.69 -12.50 33.63
C ASP A 108 5.10 -11.40 34.52
N ALA A 109 3.80 -11.10 34.35
CA ALA A 109 2.73 -11.99 34.81
C ALA A 109 1.32 -11.39 34.57
N HIS A 110 0.36 -12.28 34.38
CA HIS A 110 -1.09 -12.11 34.59
C HIS A 110 -1.94 -11.25 33.63
N HIS A 111 -2.67 -11.98 32.77
CA HIS A 111 -4.10 -11.83 32.48
C HIS A 111 -4.60 -10.52 31.81
N GLN A 112 -4.79 -10.55 30.48
CA GLN A 112 -6.15 -10.52 29.93
C GLN A 112 -6.17 -10.94 28.45
N LYS A 113 -6.99 -11.96 28.15
CA LYS A 113 -7.35 -12.41 26.80
C LYS A 113 -7.79 -11.23 25.93
N ARG A 114 -7.25 -11.11 24.71
CA ARG A 114 -7.98 -10.51 23.58
C ARG A 114 -7.90 -11.46 22.39
N LYS A 115 -9.10 -11.90 21.96
CA LYS A 115 -9.39 -12.73 20.80
C LYS A 115 -8.78 -12.11 19.54
N ALA A 116 -7.97 -12.87 18.80
CA ALA A 116 -7.75 -12.59 17.38
C ALA A 116 -9.08 -12.86 16.65
N ALA A 117 -9.64 -11.85 16.00
CA ALA A 117 -10.76 -12.04 15.08
C ALA A 117 -10.23 -12.85 13.88
N LYS A 118 -10.70 -14.09 13.77
CA LYS A 118 -10.56 -14.91 12.57
C LYS A 118 -11.39 -14.23 11.48
N ILE A 119 -10.74 -13.47 10.61
CA ILE A 119 -11.36 -13.01 9.37
C ILE A 119 -11.55 -14.27 8.51
N GLU A 120 -12.78 -14.76 8.50
CA GLU A 120 -13.25 -15.70 7.49
C GLU A 120 -13.08 -15.05 6.12
N ARG A 121 -12.22 -15.62 5.29
CA ARG A 121 -12.32 -15.45 3.84
C ARG A 121 -13.41 -16.40 3.38
N ASN A 122 -14.63 -15.89 3.25
CA ASN A 122 -15.74 -16.56 2.58
C ASN A 122 -15.53 -16.48 1.06
N SER A 123 -14.55 -17.22 0.56
CA SER A 123 -14.38 -17.47 -0.87
C SER A 123 -15.38 -18.54 -1.30
N ASN A 124 -16.60 -18.13 -1.65
CA ASN A 124 -17.50 -18.95 -2.45
C ASN A 124 -17.03 -18.86 -3.91
N ASP A 125 -16.03 -19.66 -4.27
CA ASP A 125 -15.71 -19.96 -5.66
C ASP A 125 -16.53 -21.18 -6.05
N SER A 126 -17.75 -20.92 -6.55
CA SER A 126 -18.62 -21.95 -7.11
C SER A 126 -17.97 -22.48 -8.39
N GLY A 127 -17.67 -23.78 -8.37
CA GLY A 127 -17.05 -24.51 -9.48
C GLY A 127 -17.77 -24.33 -10.81
N SER A 128 -17.02 -23.85 -11.80
CA SER A 128 -17.38 -23.95 -13.21
C SER A 128 -16.95 -25.32 -13.73
N GLN A 129 -17.89 -26.27 -13.78
CA GLN A 129 -17.72 -27.49 -14.56
C GLN A 129 -18.01 -27.19 -16.03
N VAL A 130 -16.97 -27.24 -16.85
CA VAL A 130 -17.09 -27.39 -18.30
C VAL A 130 -17.46 -28.85 -18.60
N VAL A 131 -18.63 -29.07 -19.16
CA VAL A 131 -18.96 -30.31 -19.86
C VAL A 131 -19.09 -29.97 -21.33
N SER A 132 -18.13 -30.43 -22.12
CA SER A 132 -18.25 -30.59 -23.56
C SER A 132 -18.56 -32.06 -23.82
N HIS A 133 -19.77 -32.36 -24.29
CA HIS A 133 -20.03 -33.35 -25.36
C HIS A 133 -21.49 -33.30 -25.80
#